data_AF-A0AAD7BXK1-F1
#
_entry.id   AF-A0AAD7BXK1-F1
#
_cell.length_a   1.000
_cell.length_b   1.000
_cell.length_c   1.000
_cell.angle_alpha   90.00
_cell.angle_beta   90.00
_cell.angle_gamma   90.00
#
_symmetry.space_group_name_H-M   'P 1'
#
loop_
_entity.id
_entity.type
_entity.pdbx_description
1 polymer ?
#
loop_
_entity_poly.entity_id
_entity_poly.type
_entity_poly.pdbx_seq_one_letter_code
_entity_poly.pdbx_strand_id
1 'polypeptide(L)'
;MASFDDKSTLAATRARISQLDADMQKLQRVMHSLLAERKKCQQVLADYTYPILTLPSEITSEIFLYFLPPYPQRPSFWGYQSPSFLLRICRRWRDVALTTPALWSGVQLTIDPQRHVRQSRLLDMWLQRSRNCPLSIQLGYSEELMPSEDEEDEDEEGFVESLRSHAMRWQEMDISLPLDNLRKITGSMPLLRRLTIGVDRWDTETPLALFTDAPALKHVVLRSSFTPFIVALPWSQLTTLTLEGLFANEAVEMLRQTSMLQDLTVTIHNGQPPTYFSIPPLPLRSLKLHYYRPGADEYHQLFKALQLPMLQTLSVHEEFLGPNPVASLFALRPNGYPQEIQILGARTSRETYAAAFPLASLSVYVTPYVVI
;
A
#
# COMPACT_ATOMS: atom_id res chain seq x y z
N MET A 1 -50.19 -65.08 -41.31
CA MET A 1 -50.79 -64.08 -40.39
C MET A 1 -49.76 -62.97 -40.09
N ALA A 2 -49.50 -62.05 -41.02
CA ALA A 2 -48.58 -60.92 -40.80
C ALA A 2 -48.84 -59.76 -41.78
N SER A 3 -50.09 -59.25 -41.84
CA SER A 3 -50.44 -58.14 -42.76
C SER A 3 -51.37 -57.09 -42.14
N PHE A 4 -51.72 -57.22 -40.86
CA PHE A 4 -52.63 -56.28 -40.18
C PHE A 4 -51.92 -55.24 -39.28
N ASP A 5 -50.65 -55.47 -38.90
CA ASP A 5 -49.91 -54.54 -38.03
C ASP A 5 -49.35 -53.30 -38.78
N ASP A 6 -48.97 -53.43 -40.05
CA ASP A 6 -48.22 -52.41 -40.80
C ASP A 6 -49.04 -51.14 -41.17
N LYS A 7 -50.35 -51.31 -41.45
CA LYS A 7 -51.24 -50.18 -41.75
C LYS A 7 -51.57 -49.33 -40.52
N SER A 8 -51.62 -49.94 -39.34
CA SER A 8 -51.82 -49.27 -38.06
C SER A 8 -50.62 -48.38 -37.70
N THR A 9 -49.40 -48.88 -37.95
CA THR A 9 -48.15 -48.15 -37.70
C THR A 9 -47.98 -46.94 -38.64
N LEU A 10 -48.39 -47.07 -39.91
CA LEU A 10 -48.36 -45.97 -40.88
C LEU A 10 -49.35 -44.85 -40.55
N ALA A 11 -50.56 -45.20 -40.08
CA ALA A 11 -51.55 -44.21 -39.64
C ALA A 11 -51.08 -43.45 -38.38
N ALA A 12 -50.51 -44.16 -37.40
CA ALA A 12 -49.94 -43.57 -36.19
C ALA A 12 -48.76 -42.63 -36.51
N THR A 13 -47.89 -43.03 -37.44
CA THR A 13 -46.76 -42.20 -37.90
C THR A 13 -47.25 -40.91 -38.57
N ARG A 14 -48.28 -40.97 -39.43
CA ARG A 14 -48.88 -39.78 -40.06
C ARG A 14 -49.53 -38.84 -39.03
N ALA A 15 -50.22 -39.38 -38.04
CA ALA A 15 -50.79 -38.59 -36.94
C ALA A 15 -49.68 -37.90 -36.13
N ARG A 16 -48.56 -38.60 -35.89
CA ARG A 16 -47.40 -38.01 -35.19
C ARG A 16 -46.76 -36.88 -35.99
N ILE A 17 -46.61 -37.02 -37.31
CA ILE A 17 -46.09 -35.95 -38.19
C ILE A 17 -47.02 -34.74 -38.14
N SER A 18 -48.35 -34.93 -38.30
CA SER A 18 -49.33 -33.85 -38.22
C SER A 18 -49.27 -33.10 -36.88
N GLN A 19 -49.09 -33.85 -35.79
CA GLN A 19 -48.90 -33.25 -34.45
C GLN A 19 -47.59 -32.44 -34.39
N LEU A 20 -46.48 -32.97 -34.91
CA LEU A 20 -45.20 -32.25 -34.95
C LEU A 20 -45.28 -30.98 -35.79
N ASP A 21 -45.96 -31.00 -36.94
CA ASP A 21 -46.17 -29.82 -37.78
C ASP A 21 -47.02 -28.76 -37.06
N ALA A 22 -48.08 -29.18 -36.37
CA ALA A 22 -48.91 -28.28 -35.55
C ALA A 22 -48.09 -27.66 -34.40
N ASP A 23 -47.23 -28.45 -33.75
CA ASP A 23 -46.33 -27.99 -32.69
C ASP A 23 -45.28 -27.02 -33.26
N MET A 24 -44.71 -27.30 -34.44
CA MET A 24 -43.79 -26.42 -35.14
C MET A 24 -44.44 -25.08 -35.49
N GLN A 25 -45.67 -25.07 -36.01
CA GLN A 25 -46.41 -23.84 -36.29
C GLN A 25 -46.72 -23.05 -35.01
N LYS A 26 -47.04 -23.74 -33.91
CA LYS A 26 -47.24 -23.09 -32.60
C LYS A 26 -45.94 -22.44 -32.11
N LEU A 27 -44.82 -23.16 -32.16
CA LEU A 27 -43.50 -22.65 -31.78
C LEU A 27 -43.07 -21.48 -32.66
N GLN A 28 -43.30 -21.54 -33.97
CA GLN A 28 -43.03 -20.43 -34.88
C GLN A 28 -43.82 -19.18 -34.50
N ARG A 29 -45.10 -19.29 -34.15
CA ARG A 29 -45.91 -18.15 -33.69
C ARG A 29 -45.35 -17.54 -32.41
N VAL A 30 -44.98 -18.37 -31.44
CA VAL A 30 -44.35 -17.90 -30.19
C VAL A 30 -43.01 -17.22 -30.46
N MET A 31 -42.18 -17.79 -31.35
CA MET A 31 -40.90 -17.19 -31.72
C MET A 31 -41.09 -15.82 -32.39
N HIS A 32 -42.07 -15.68 -33.29
CA HIS A 32 -42.39 -14.40 -33.93
C HIS A 32 -42.90 -13.37 -32.91
N SER A 33 -43.75 -13.76 -31.96
CA SER A 33 -44.23 -12.83 -30.93
C SER A 33 -43.09 -12.36 -30.02
N LEU A 34 -42.21 -13.28 -29.60
CA LEU A 34 -41.04 -12.94 -28.78
C LEU A 34 -40.04 -12.03 -29.53
N LEU A 35 -39.84 -12.26 -30.83
CA LEU A 35 -39.00 -11.37 -31.65
C LEU A 35 -39.61 -9.97 -31.80
N ALA A 36 -40.93 -9.88 -31.97
CA ALA A 36 -41.62 -8.60 -32.04
C ALA A 36 -41.56 -7.84 -30.70
N GLU A 37 -41.75 -8.53 -29.59
CA GLU A 37 -41.62 -7.97 -28.24
C GLU A 37 -40.18 -7.53 -27.96
N ARG A 38 -39.18 -8.37 -28.28
CA ARG A 38 -37.76 -8.00 -28.21
C ARG A 38 -37.48 -6.71 -28.99
N LYS A 39 -38.00 -6.59 -30.21
CA LYS A 39 -37.83 -5.39 -31.04
C LYS A 39 -38.43 -4.15 -30.38
N LYS A 40 -39.63 -4.26 -29.79
CA LYS A 40 -40.26 -3.16 -29.03
C LYS A 40 -39.41 -2.74 -27.84
N CYS A 41 -38.94 -3.69 -27.03
CA CYS A 41 -38.06 -3.40 -25.90
C CYS A 41 -36.74 -2.75 -26.34
N GLN A 42 -36.15 -3.20 -27.45
CA GLN A 42 -34.95 -2.59 -28.02
C GLN A 42 -35.18 -1.14 -28.47
N GLN A 43 -36.37 -0.82 -29.00
CA GLN A 43 -36.73 0.56 -29.35
C GLN A 43 -36.85 1.44 -28.10
N VAL A 44 -37.56 0.97 -27.06
CA VAL A 44 -37.66 1.72 -25.79
C VAL A 44 -36.27 2.04 -25.21
N LEU A 45 -35.36 1.07 -25.24
CA LEU A 45 -33.98 1.27 -24.76
C LEU A 45 -33.17 2.21 -25.65
N ALA A 46 -33.42 2.22 -26.96
CA ALA A 46 -32.74 3.12 -27.91
C ALA A 46 -33.20 4.58 -27.75
N ASP A 47 -34.48 4.78 -27.43
CA ASP A 47 -35.07 6.11 -27.21
C ASP A 47 -34.71 6.67 -25.82
N TYR A 48 -34.37 5.81 -24.86
CA TYR A 48 -33.99 6.23 -23.52
C TYR A 48 -32.60 6.85 -23.50
N THR A 49 -32.54 8.14 -23.18
CA THR A 49 -31.27 8.84 -22.97
C THR A 49 -30.73 8.53 -21.58
N TYR A 50 -29.59 7.86 -21.51
CA TYR A 50 -28.86 7.65 -20.26
C TYR A 50 -28.02 8.90 -19.96
N PRO A 51 -28.35 9.74 -18.95
CA PRO A 51 -27.69 11.03 -18.75
C PRO A 51 -26.17 10.91 -18.54
N ILE A 52 -25.72 9.84 -17.89
CA ILE A 52 -24.29 9.60 -17.68
C ILE A 52 -23.53 9.26 -18.97
N LEU A 53 -24.22 8.85 -20.03
CA LEU A 53 -23.65 8.60 -21.35
C LEU A 53 -23.71 9.85 -22.25
N THR A 54 -24.32 10.95 -21.81
CA THR A 54 -24.33 12.23 -22.55
C THR A 54 -23.32 13.23 -22.03
N LEU A 55 -22.76 13.01 -20.83
CA LEU A 55 -21.71 13.85 -20.26
C LEU A 55 -20.46 13.90 -21.15
N PRO A 56 -19.81 15.07 -21.31
CA PRO A 56 -18.51 15.17 -21.96
C PRO A 56 -17.47 14.22 -21.34
N SER A 57 -16.46 13.85 -22.13
CA SER A 57 -15.41 12.93 -21.67
C SER A 57 -14.66 13.50 -20.48
N GLU A 58 -14.41 14.81 -20.46
CA GLU A 58 -13.70 15.53 -19.39
C GLU A 58 -14.45 15.40 -18.06
N ILE A 59 -15.77 15.66 -18.06
CA ILE A 59 -16.60 15.55 -16.86
C ILE A 59 -16.67 14.09 -16.40
N THR A 60 -16.76 13.16 -17.35
CA THR A 60 -16.76 11.72 -17.03
C THR A 60 -15.44 11.29 -16.40
N SER A 61 -14.30 11.77 -16.91
CA SER A 61 -12.96 11.53 -16.35
C SER A 61 -12.83 12.08 -14.94
N GLU A 62 -13.32 13.30 -14.67
CA GLU A 62 -13.34 13.87 -13.32
C GLU A 62 -14.16 13.01 -12.36
N ILE A 63 -15.36 12.58 -12.76
CA ILE A 63 -16.18 11.66 -11.95
C ILE A 63 -15.43 10.35 -11.66
N PHE A 64 -14.69 9.81 -12.65
CA PHE A 64 -13.90 8.60 -12.47
C PHE A 64 -12.73 8.79 -11.50
N LEU A 65 -12.12 9.98 -11.46
CA LEU A 65 -11.07 10.28 -10.47
C LEU A 65 -11.65 10.30 -9.05
N TYR A 66 -12.86 10.84 -8.85
CA TYR A 66 -13.56 10.79 -7.56
C TYR A 66 -14.03 9.39 -7.15
N PHE A 67 -14.11 8.45 -8.10
CA PHE A 67 -14.40 7.04 -7.80
C PHE A 67 -13.22 6.30 -7.17
N LEU A 68 -11.98 6.74 -7.42
CA LEU A 68 -10.79 6.13 -6.85
C LEU A 68 -10.67 6.44 -5.35
N PRO A 69 -9.90 5.63 -4.59
CA PRO A 69 -9.64 5.92 -3.19
C PRO A 69 -8.94 7.27 -3.03
N PRO A 70 -9.27 8.04 -1.98
CA PRO A 70 -8.56 9.29 -1.73
C PRO A 70 -7.11 9.02 -1.32
N TYR A 71 -6.20 9.86 -1.79
CA TYR A 71 -4.82 9.90 -1.31
C TYR A 71 -4.79 9.95 0.24
N PRO A 72 -3.93 9.17 0.93
CA PRO A 72 -2.79 8.39 0.43
C PRO A 72 -3.11 6.97 -0.05
N GLN A 73 -4.38 6.55 -0.06
CA GLN A 73 -4.76 5.23 -0.55
C GLN A 73 -4.56 5.16 -2.07
N ARG A 74 -4.19 3.98 -2.55
CA ARG A 74 -4.00 3.70 -3.99
C ARG A 74 -5.15 2.80 -4.45
N PRO A 75 -5.60 2.92 -5.71
CA PRO A 75 -6.60 2.02 -6.23
C PRO A 75 -6.03 0.59 -6.24
N SER A 76 -6.83 -0.36 -5.75
CA SER A 76 -6.52 -1.78 -5.91
C SER A 76 -6.37 -2.11 -7.41
N PHE A 77 -5.48 -3.04 -7.71
CA PHE A 77 -5.26 -3.52 -9.07
C PHE A 77 -6.54 -4.08 -9.73
N TRP A 78 -7.46 -4.62 -8.93
CA TRP A 78 -8.77 -5.09 -9.36
C TRP A 78 -9.86 -4.80 -8.33
N GLY A 79 -11.11 -4.77 -8.78
CA GLY A 79 -12.28 -4.66 -7.90
C GLY A 79 -12.88 -3.26 -7.83
N TYR A 80 -13.75 -3.04 -6.84
CA TYR A 80 -14.39 -1.75 -6.62
C TYR A 80 -13.33 -0.66 -6.33
N GLN A 81 -13.57 0.56 -6.78
CA GLN A 81 -12.61 1.68 -6.74
C GLN A 81 -11.30 1.46 -7.55
N SER A 82 -11.29 0.49 -8.48
CA SER A 82 -10.19 0.30 -9.42
C SER A 82 -10.54 0.86 -10.81
N PRO A 83 -9.61 1.52 -11.52
CA PRO A 83 -9.76 1.84 -12.95
C PRO A 83 -10.16 0.63 -13.80
N SER A 84 -9.70 -0.57 -13.43
CA SER A 84 -10.06 -1.82 -14.12
C SER A 84 -11.57 -2.13 -14.08
N PHE A 85 -12.28 -1.67 -13.05
CA PHE A 85 -13.73 -1.81 -12.92
C PHE A 85 -14.47 -0.95 -13.94
N LEU A 86 -14.00 0.27 -14.16
CA LEU A 86 -14.57 1.21 -15.13
C LEU A 86 -14.50 0.64 -16.55
N LEU A 87 -13.46 -0.14 -16.86
CA LEU A 87 -13.32 -0.83 -18.14
C LEU A 87 -14.41 -1.87 -18.42
N ARG A 88 -15.22 -2.28 -17.43
CA ARG A 88 -16.20 -3.37 -17.57
C ARG A 88 -17.64 -2.89 -17.68
N ILE A 89 -17.91 -1.60 -17.46
CA ILE A 89 -19.28 -1.07 -17.37
C ILE A 89 -19.92 -0.93 -18.75
N CYS A 90 -19.34 -0.12 -19.64
CA CYS A 90 -19.80 0.02 -21.02
C CYS A 90 -18.64 0.43 -21.94
N ARG A 91 -18.85 0.43 -23.26
CA ARG A 91 -17.82 0.83 -24.25
C ARG A 91 -17.33 2.26 -24.02
N ARG A 92 -18.25 3.23 -23.86
CA ARG A 92 -17.91 4.64 -23.61
C ARG A 92 -17.03 4.83 -22.37
N TRP A 93 -17.36 4.15 -21.27
CA TRP A 93 -16.59 4.24 -20.02
C TRP A 93 -15.21 3.62 -20.18
N ARG A 94 -15.11 2.50 -20.90
CA ARG A 94 -13.82 1.90 -21.25
C ARG A 94 -12.97 2.88 -22.05
N ASP A 95 -13.54 3.52 -23.06
CA ASP A 95 -12.80 4.46 -23.91
C ASP A 95 -12.29 5.66 -23.09
N VAL A 96 -13.16 6.29 -22.28
CA VAL A 96 -12.79 7.40 -21.40
C VAL A 96 -11.72 6.98 -20.38
N ALA A 97 -11.88 5.82 -19.72
CA ALA A 97 -10.93 5.37 -18.73
C ALA A 97 -9.55 5.07 -19.33
N LEU A 98 -9.50 4.46 -20.52
CA LEU A 98 -8.23 4.18 -21.22
C LEU A 98 -7.53 5.44 -21.73
N THR A 99 -8.27 6.52 -22.02
CA THR A 99 -7.71 7.80 -22.47
C THR A 99 -7.45 8.80 -21.35
N THR A 100 -7.68 8.43 -20.09
CA THR A 100 -7.46 9.28 -18.90
C THR A 100 -6.26 8.76 -18.09
N PRO A 101 -5.02 9.25 -18.33
CA PRO A 101 -3.82 8.67 -17.72
C PRO A 101 -3.76 8.80 -16.20
N ALA A 102 -4.35 9.85 -15.64
CA ALA A 102 -4.40 10.10 -14.20
C ALA A 102 -5.14 8.99 -13.41
N LEU A 103 -6.04 8.23 -14.05
CA LEU A 103 -6.65 7.06 -13.39
C LEU A 103 -5.65 5.95 -13.11
N TRP A 104 -4.60 5.86 -13.91
CA TRP A 104 -3.61 4.78 -13.89
C TRP A 104 -2.33 5.18 -13.15
N SER A 105 -2.27 6.39 -12.57
CA SER A 105 -1.08 6.89 -11.89
C SER A 105 -0.84 6.27 -10.51
N GLY A 106 -1.88 5.68 -9.91
CA GLY A 106 -1.79 4.94 -8.66
C GLY A 106 -2.08 3.46 -8.87
N VAL A 107 -1.42 2.57 -8.13
CA VAL A 107 -1.84 1.16 -8.05
C VAL A 107 -1.34 0.49 -6.77
N GLN A 108 -2.22 -0.34 -6.17
CA GLN A 108 -1.87 -1.29 -5.13
C GLN A 108 -2.04 -2.71 -5.66
N LEU A 109 -0.95 -3.48 -5.63
CA LEU A 109 -0.91 -4.86 -6.10
C LEU A 109 -0.32 -5.77 -5.02
N THR A 110 -1.13 -6.74 -4.59
CA THR A 110 -0.64 -7.88 -3.81
C THR A 110 -0.19 -8.98 -4.77
N ILE A 111 1.08 -9.37 -4.66
CA ILE A 111 1.68 -10.43 -5.47
C ILE A 111 1.12 -11.77 -5.03
N ASP A 112 0.65 -12.53 -6.01
CA ASP A 112 0.22 -13.91 -5.86
C ASP A 112 1.30 -14.77 -6.54
N PRO A 113 2.07 -15.57 -5.79
CA PRO A 113 3.13 -16.41 -6.34
C PRO A 113 2.64 -17.28 -7.51
N GLN A 114 1.39 -17.75 -7.48
CA GLN A 114 0.84 -18.59 -8.55
C GLN A 114 0.47 -17.81 -9.82
N ARG A 115 0.49 -16.48 -9.76
CA ARG A 115 0.03 -15.59 -10.85
C ARG A 115 1.01 -14.47 -11.17
N HIS A 116 2.21 -14.48 -10.58
CA HIS A 116 3.20 -13.40 -10.65
C HIS A 116 3.55 -13.01 -12.11
N VAL A 117 3.75 -13.99 -13.02
CA VAL A 117 4.01 -13.74 -14.46
C VAL A 117 2.88 -12.95 -15.13
N ARG A 118 1.63 -13.28 -14.81
CA ARG A 118 0.47 -12.58 -15.38
C ARG A 118 0.31 -11.21 -14.75
N GLN A 119 0.52 -11.11 -13.44
CA GLN A 119 0.41 -9.86 -12.69
C GLN A 119 1.45 -8.84 -13.14
N SER A 120 2.71 -9.24 -13.39
CA SER A 120 3.77 -8.36 -13.87
C SER A 120 3.45 -7.77 -15.24
N ARG A 121 2.98 -8.59 -16.20
CA ARG A 121 2.53 -8.10 -17.52
C ARG A 121 1.36 -7.11 -17.42
N LEU A 122 0.40 -7.40 -16.54
CA LEU A 122 -0.73 -6.51 -16.33
C LEU A 122 -0.29 -5.20 -15.64
N LEU A 123 0.72 -5.26 -14.76
CA LEU A 123 1.29 -4.10 -14.10
C LEU A 123 1.96 -3.20 -15.14
N ASP A 124 2.80 -3.76 -16.01
CA ASP A 124 3.40 -2.99 -17.12
C ASP A 124 2.33 -2.30 -17.98
N MET A 125 1.29 -3.03 -18.39
CA MET A 125 0.15 -2.44 -19.12
C MET A 125 -0.54 -1.32 -18.34
N TRP A 126 -0.65 -1.43 -17.01
CA TRP A 126 -1.20 -0.38 -16.17
C TRP A 126 -0.30 0.86 -16.18
N LEU A 127 0.99 0.68 -15.96
CA LEU A 127 1.98 1.75 -15.90
C LEU A 127 2.13 2.46 -17.25
N GLN A 128 1.99 1.76 -18.38
CA GLN A 128 1.96 2.37 -19.71
C GLN A 128 0.74 3.28 -19.91
N ARG A 129 -0.44 2.93 -19.37
CA ARG A 129 -1.65 3.77 -19.48
C ARG A 129 -1.54 5.08 -18.73
N SER A 130 -0.69 5.16 -17.70
CA SER A 130 -0.42 6.40 -16.96
C SER A 130 0.40 7.43 -17.76
N ARG A 131 0.98 7.03 -18.91
CA ARG A 131 1.75 7.89 -19.81
C ARG A 131 2.88 8.68 -19.14
N ASN A 132 2.70 9.97 -18.87
CA ASN A 132 3.70 10.84 -18.25
C ASN A 132 3.31 11.24 -16.82
N CYS A 133 2.22 10.69 -16.28
CA CYS A 133 1.82 10.98 -14.91
C CYS A 133 2.88 10.46 -13.92
N PRO A 134 3.16 11.23 -12.84
CA PRO A 134 3.91 10.72 -11.71
C PRO A 134 3.20 9.51 -11.09
N LEU A 135 3.97 8.51 -10.69
CA LEU A 135 3.46 7.21 -10.29
C LEU A 135 3.52 7.02 -8.77
N SER A 136 2.45 6.47 -8.19
CA SER A 136 2.38 6.03 -6.78
C SER A 136 2.03 4.54 -6.72
N ILE A 137 2.98 3.71 -6.26
CA ILE A 137 2.79 2.25 -6.23
C ILE A 137 2.89 1.65 -4.84
N GLN A 138 2.08 0.63 -4.62
CA GLN A 138 2.24 -0.34 -3.57
C GLN A 138 2.36 -1.72 -4.18
N LEU A 139 3.45 -2.42 -3.91
CA LEU A 139 3.71 -3.75 -4.43
C LEU A 139 4.30 -4.62 -3.31
N GLY A 140 3.72 -5.79 -3.08
CA GLY A 140 4.30 -6.76 -2.16
C GLY A 140 3.40 -7.96 -1.90
N TYR A 141 3.79 -8.81 -0.96
CA TYR A 141 3.08 -10.04 -0.63
C TYR A 141 1.98 -9.84 0.41
N SER A 142 0.97 -10.72 0.40
CA SER A 142 0.10 -10.90 1.57
C SER A 142 0.82 -11.82 2.56
N GLU A 143 0.62 -11.61 3.86
CA GLU A 143 1.16 -12.51 4.91
C GLU A 143 0.78 -13.98 4.65
N GLU A 144 -0.44 -14.23 4.14
CA GLU A 144 -0.96 -15.57 3.84
C GLU A 144 -0.37 -16.21 2.56
N LEU A 145 0.23 -15.40 1.69
CA LEU A 145 0.73 -15.80 0.37
C LEU A 145 2.26 -15.68 0.28
N MET A 146 2.94 -15.56 1.43
CA MET A 146 4.39 -15.52 1.44
C MET A 146 4.95 -16.86 0.97
N PRO A 147 5.84 -16.88 -0.03
CA PRO A 147 6.47 -18.11 -0.48
C PRO A 147 7.27 -18.73 0.67
N SER A 148 7.18 -20.06 0.79
CA SER A 148 7.94 -20.81 1.80
C SER A 148 9.45 -20.73 1.51
N GLU A 149 10.30 -21.02 2.50
CA GLU A 149 11.76 -21.02 2.32
C GLU A 149 12.24 -21.98 1.21
N ASP A 150 11.45 -23.04 0.93
CA ASP A 150 11.77 -24.10 -0.02
C ASP A 150 11.23 -23.85 -1.44
N GLU A 151 10.40 -22.83 -1.64
CA GLU A 151 9.95 -22.43 -2.98
C GLU A 151 11.08 -21.61 -3.62
N GLU A 152 11.87 -22.24 -4.50
CA GLU A 152 12.84 -21.54 -5.35
C GLU A 152 12.15 -20.34 -6.00
N ASP A 153 12.66 -19.14 -5.71
CA ASP A 153 12.08 -17.85 -6.13
C ASP A 153 11.86 -17.85 -7.66
N GLU A 154 10.64 -18.19 -8.10
CA GLU A 154 10.28 -18.15 -9.52
C GLU A 154 10.48 -16.70 -10.02
N ASP A 155 11.22 -16.55 -11.13
CA ASP A 155 11.70 -15.27 -11.68
C ASP A 155 10.64 -14.14 -11.63
N GLU A 156 10.69 -13.31 -10.59
CA GLU A 156 9.96 -12.04 -10.52
C GLU A 156 10.56 -10.96 -11.44
N GLU A 157 11.43 -11.34 -12.37
CA GLU A 157 12.12 -10.44 -13.29
C GLU A 157 11.13 -9.53 -14.04
N GLY A 158 9.92 -10.02 -14.32
CA GLY A 158 8.86 -9.21 -14.92
C GLY A 158 8.43 -8.01 -14.08
N PHE A 159 8.36 -8.14 -12.74
CA PHE A 159 8.04 -7.02 -11.86
C PHE A 159 9.20 -6.02 -11.82
N VAL A 160 10.42 -6.52 -11.64
CA VAL A 160 11.63 -5.71 -11.61
C VAL A 160 11.77 -4.89 -12.91
N GLU A 161 11.57 -5.51 -14.06
CA GLU A 161 11.66 -4.85 -15.36
C GLU A 161 10.57 -3.78 -15.53
N SER A 162 9.34 -4.10 -15.14
CA SER A 162 8.22 -3.14 -15.14
C SER A 162 8.56 -1.92 -14.28
N LEU A 163 9.16 -2.14 -13.10
CA LEU A 163 9.53 -1.07 -12.17
C LEU A 163 10.66 -0.20 -12.72
N ARG A 164 11.70 -0.83 -13.28
CA ARG A 164 12.88 -0.18 -13.85
C ARG A 164 12.52 0.69 -15.06
N SER A 165 11.71 0.15 -15.98
CA SER A 165 11.26 0.85 -17.20
C SER A 165 10.49 2.15 -16.90
N HIS A 166 10.00 2.30 -15.68
CA HIS A 166 9.17 3.41 -15.23
C HIS A 166 9.86 4.30 -14.18
N ALA A 167 11.15 4.07 -13.90
CA ALA A 167 11.95 4.70 -12.83
C ALA A 167 11.81 6.22 -12.73
N MET A 168 11.88 6.91 -13.88
CA MET A 168 11.88 8.36 -13.98
C MET A 168 10.58 9.03 -13.51
N ARG A 169 9.50 8.25 -13.40
CA ARG A 169 8.16 8.74 -13.09
C ARG A 169 7.73 8.42 -11.66
N TRP A 170 8.49 7.64 -10.90
CA TRP A 170 8.14 7.30 -9.53
C TRP A 170 8.10 8.54 -8.64
N GLN A 171 6.95 8.76 -8.00
CA GLN A 171 6.75 9.80 -7.00
C GLN A 171 6.63 9.20 -5.61
N GLU A 172 5.97 8.05 -5.50
CA GLU A 172 5.81 7.33 -4.26
C GLU A 172 5.92 5.84 -4.50
N MET A 173 6.68 5.17 -3.65
CA MET A 173 6.99 3.77 -3.81
C MET A 173 6.87 3.09 -2.46
N ASP A 174 5.99 2.10 -2.37
CA ASP A 174 5.87 1.20 -1.23
C ASP A 174 6.09 -0.21 -1.75
N ILE A 175 7.26 -0.79 -1.45
CA ILE A 175 7.67 -2.06 -2.02
C ILE A 175 8.11 -3.00 -0.90
N SER A 176 7.53 -4.18 -0.90
CA SER A 176 7.99 -5.35 -0.15
C SER A 176 8.30 -6.47 -1.14
N LEU A 177 9.59 -6.61 -1.49
CA LEU A 177 10.09 -7.63 -2.41
C LEU A 177 11.35 -8.27 -1.80
N PRO A 178 11.73 -9.48 -2.25
CA PRO A 178 13.03 -10.06 -1.93
C PRO A 178 14.17 -9.09 -2.24
N LEU A 179 15.19 -9.09 -1.38
CA LEU A 179 16.31 -8.15 -1.43
C LEU A 179 17.02 -8.18 -2.79
N ASP A 180 17.17 -9.37 -3.39
CA ASP A 180 17.79 -9.54 -4.72
C ASP A 180 17.00 -8.89 -5.85
N ASN A 181 15.68 -8.86 -5.73
CA ASN A 181 14.83 -8.21 -6.73
C ASN A 181 14.84 -6.70 -6.55
N LEU A 182 14.86 -6.22 -5.30
CA LEU A 182 15.11 -4.82 -5.02
C LEU A 182 16.44 -4.37 -5.62
N ARG A 183 17.56 -5.09 -5.39
CA ARG A 183 18.91 -4.77 -5.91
C ARG A 183 18.96 -4.59 -7.44
N LYS A 184 18.05 -5.21 -8.17
CA LYS A 184 17.96 -5.09 -9.63
C LYS A 184 17.23 -3.82 -10.08
N ILE A 185 16.53 -3.10 -9.20
CA ILE A 185 15.82 -1.84 -9.50
C ILE A 185 16.81 -0.68 -9.51
N THR A 186 17.61 -0.56 -10.56
CA THR A 186 18.59 0.51 -10.73
C THR A 186 18.05 1.64 -11.59
N GLY A 187 18.58 2.85 -11.39
CA GLY A 187 18.27 4.01 -12.23
C GLY A 187 18.00 5.28 -11.43
N SER A 188 17.86 6.40 -12.15
CA SER A 188 17.52 7.70 -11.57
C SER A 188 16.04 7.76 -11.23
N MET A 189 15.71 8.25 -10.04
CA MET A 189 14.33 8.42 -9.57
C MET A 189 14.09 9.89 -9.16
N PRO A 190 14.15 10.83 -10.11
CA PRO A 190 14.19 12.28 -9.82
C PRO A 190 12.91 12.81 -9.18
N LEU A 191 11.79 12.12 -9.34
CA LEU A 191 10.49 12.53 -8.79
C LEU A 191 10.14 11.88 -7.45
N LEU A 192 10.95 10.91 -6.97
CA LEU A 192 10.61 10.09 -5.82
C LEU A 192 10.65 10.94 -4.54
N ARG A 193 9.51 11.09 -3.87
CA ARG A 193 9.34 11.90 -2.65
C ARG A 193 9.11 11.04 -1.41
N ARG A 194 8.43 9.91 -1.57
CA ARG A 194 8.12 8.97 -0.49
C ARG A 194 8.56 7.57 -0.88
N LEU A 195 9.34 6.95 -0.01
CA LEU A 195 9.82 5.59 -0.19
C LEU A 195 9.49 4.79 1.06
N THR A 196 8.88 3.64 0.85
CA THR A 196 8.62 2.66 1.88
C THR A 196 9.23 1.33 1.42
N ILE A 197 10.08 0.75 2.25
CA ILE A 197 10.74 -0.52 1.97
C ILE A 197 10.41 -1.48 3.12
N GLY A 198 9.84 -2.62 2.77
CA GLY A 198 9.85 -3.82 3.61
C GLY A 198 10.72 -4.88 2.94
N VAL A 199 11.46 -5.66 3.72
CA VAL A 199 12.17 -6.84 3.22
C VAL A 199 11.84 -8.02 4.11
N ASP A 200 11.46 -9.12 3.48
CA ASP A 200 10.97 -10.33 4.16
C ASP A 200 12.11 -11.31 4.52
N ARG A 201 13.30 -11.20 3.87
CA ARG A 201 14.46 -12.08 4.09
C ARG A 201 15.77 -11.28 4.18
N TRP A 202 16.59 -11.56 5.19
CA TRP A 202 17.94 -11.00 5.31
C TRP A 202 18.96 -11.94 4.68
N ASP A 203 19.72 -11.43 3.71
CA ASP A 203 21.03 -11.97 3.37
C ASP A 203 22.07 -10.85 3.49
N THR A 204 23.10 -11.10 4.28
CA THR A 204 23.82 -10.10 5.09
C THR A 204 24.95 -9.37 4.37
N GLU A 205 25.16 -9.60 3.07
CA GLU A 205 26.46 -9.26 2.48
C GLU A 205 26.49 -8.08 1.51
N THR A 206 25.39 -7.70 0.84
CA THR A 206 25.46 -6.63 -0.20
C THR A 206 24.51 -5.45 -0.03
N PRO A 207 25.03 -4.19 -0.12
CA PRO A 207 24.23 -2.95 -0.08
C PRO A 207 23.19 -2.80 -1.19
N LEU A 208 22.01 -2.28 -0.85
CA LEU A 208 21.03 -1.65 -1.75
C LEU A 208 21.47 -0.21 -2.06
N ALA A 209 22.19 -0.02 -3.17
CA ALA A 209 22.62 1.31 -3.64
C ALA A 209 21.52 2.10 -4.41
N LEU A 210 20.30 1.57 -4.45
CA LEU A 210 19.28 1.83 -5.49
C LEU A 210 18.72 3.24 -5.50
N PHE A 211 18.62 3.87 -4.33
CA PHE A 211 17.89 5.13 -4.16
C PHE A 211 18.83 6.31 -3.89
N THR A 212 20.12 6.15 -4.20
CA THR A 212 21.11 7.24 -4.07
C THR A 212 20.79 8.40 -5.00
N ASP A 213 20.29 8.13 -6.21
CA ASP A 213 19.86 9.14 -7.18
C ASP A 213 18.36 9.45 -7.09
N ALA A 214 17.94 9.92 -5.90
CA ALA A 214 16.57 10.36 -5.62
C ALA A 214 16.56 11.75 -4.94
N PRO A 215 16.89 12.83 -5.67
CA PRO A 215 17.07 14.18 -5.10
C PRO A 215 15.80 14.79 -4.49
N ALA A 216 14.62 14.30 -4.87
CA ALA A 216 13.35 14.75 -4.32
C ALA A 216 12.91 13.98 -3.06
N LEU A 217 13.67 12.98 -2.60
CA LEU A 217 13.24 12.07 -1.53
C LEU A 217 13.23 12.79 -0.19
N LYS A 218 12.07 12.79 0.49
CA LYS A 218 11.85 13.50 1.76
C LYS A 218 11.31 12.63 2.87
N HIS A 219 10.50 11.62 2.54
CA HIS A 219 9.90 10.74 3.51
C HIS A 219 10.31 9.31 3.25
N VAL A 220 10.82 8.65 4.29
CA VAL A 220 11.28 7.26 4.21
C VAL A 220 10.62 6.46 5.33
N VAL A 221 10.11 5.28 4.99
CA VAL A 221 9.61 4.27 5.92
C VAL A 221 10.38 2.98 5.69
N LEU A 222 11.01 2.47 6.74
CA LEU A 222 11.74 1.20 6.71
C LEU A 222 11.03 0.23 7.65
N ARG A 223 10.46 -0.86 7.10
CA ARG A 223 9.60 -1.83 7.82
C ARG A 223 10.28 -3.13 8.24
N SER A 224 11.60 -3.16 8.28
CA SER A 224 12.40 -4.33 8.66
C SER A 224 13.69 -3.86 9.35
N SER A 225 14.43 -4.78 9.96
CA SER A 225 15.80 -4.49 10.40
C SER A 225 16.69 -4.26 9.18
N PHE A 226 17.30 -3.07 9.12
CA PHE A 226 18.24 -2.63 8.10
C PHE A 226 19.45 -2.02 8.80
N THR A 227 20.64 -2.25 8.27
CA THR A 227 21.81 -1.42 8.61
C THR A 227 21.98 -0.30 7.57
N PRO A 228 22.59 0.85 7.92
CA PRO A 228 22.87 1.90 6.94
C PRO A 228 23.79 1.46 5.80
N PHE A 229 24.63 0.45 6.04
CA PHE A 229 25.42 -0.19 4.98
C PHE A 229 24.54 -0.88 3.96
N ILE A 230 23.36 -1.35 4.35
CA ILE A 230 22.45 -2.07 3.46
C ILE A 230 21.57 -1.10 2.66
N VAL A 231 21.25 0.10 3.13
CA VAL A 231 20.32 1.00 2.41
C VAL A 231 20.98 2.36 2.16
N ALA A 232 21.49 2.56 0.94
CA ALA A 232 22.09 3.83 0.56
C ALA A 232 21.01 4.82 0.09
N LEU A 233 20.67 5.77 0.97
CA LEU A 233 19.72 6.84 0.73
C LEU A 233 20.40 8.22 0.81
N PRO A 234 19.82 9.27 0.22
CA PRO A 234 20.23 10.66 0.47
C PRO A 234 19.77 11.12 1.87
N TRP A 235 20.31 10.51 2.92
CA TRP A 235 19.89 10.68 4.33
C TRP A 235 19.82 12.14 4.79
N SER A 236 20.79 12.96 4.37
CA SER A 236 20.91 14.37 4.80
C SER A 236 19.72 15.24 4.38
N GLN A 237 18.99 14.87 3.35
CA GLN A 237 17.88 15.68 2.82
C GLN A 237 16.50 15.24 3.34
N LEU A 238 16.43 14.13 4.10
CA LEU A 238 15.19 13.56 4.62
C LEU A 238 14.58 14.44 5.70
N THR A 239 13.25 14.61 5.65
CA THR A 239 12.47 15.39 6.63
C THR A 239 11.59 14.52 7.51
N THR A 240 11.18 13.35 7.01
CA THR A 240 10.40 12.37 7.78
C THR A 240 11.03 11.00 7.66
N LEU A 241 11.23 10.34 8.80
CA LEU A 241 11.79 9.00 8.87
C LEU A 241 10.95 8.16 9.82
N THR A 242 10.48 7.02 9.33
CA THR A 242 9.82 5.99 10.12
C THR A 242 10.65 4.72 10.07
N LEU A 243 11.02 4.24 11.25
CA LEU A 243 11.87 3.08 11.48
C LEU A 243 11.04 2.05 12.25
N GLU A 244 10.67 0.95 11.60
CA GLU A 244 9.87 -0.12 12.18
C GLU A 244 10.68 -1.42 12.15
N GLY A 245 10.73 -2.15 13.27
CA GLY A 245 11.39 -3.46 13.31
C GLY A 245 12.91 -3.43 13.42
N LEU A 246 13.49 -2.30 13.83
CA LEU A 246 14.94 -2.09 13.91
C LEU A 246 15.49 -2.27 15.32
N PHE A 247 16.79 -2.56 15.40
CA PHE A 247 17.56 -2.48 16.64
C PHE A 247 17.99 -1.03 16.93
N ALA A 248 18.23 -0.72 18.21
CA ALA A 248 18.58 0.64 18.63
C ALA A 248 19.89 1.15 17.99
N ASN A 249 20.90 0.30 17.83
CA ASN A 249 22.17 0.64 17.18
C ASN A 249 22.00 1.04 15.72
N GLU A 250 21.13 0.34 14.98
CA GLU A 250 20.84 0.63 13.57
C GLU A 250 20.18 2.00 13.43
N ALA A 251 19.19 2.28 14.29
CA ALA A 251 18.53 3.58 14.32
C ALA A 251 19.53 4.72 14.61
N VAL A 252 20.42 4.56 15.59
CA VAL A 252 21.46 5.56 15.91
C VAL A 252 22.34 5.85 14.70
N GLU A 253 22.75 4.81 13.97
CA GLU A 253 23.64 4.95 12.83
C GLU A 253 22.97 5.67 11.64
N MET A 254 21.69 5.42 11.40
CA MET A 254 20.90 6.19 10.42
C MET A 254 20.72 7.65 10.85
N LEU A 255 20.39 7.88 12.12
CA LEU A 255 20.14 9.23 12.65
C LEU A 255 21.38 10.13 12.62
N ARG A 256 22.59 9.57 12.62
CA ARG A 256 23.83 10.33 12.43
C ARG A 256 23.92 11.01 11.06
N GLN A 257 23.18 10.50 10.07
CA GLN A 257 23.23 10.97 8.68
C GLN A 257 22.09 11.92 8.33
N THR A 258 21.14 12.16 9.24
CA THR A 258 19.89 12.91 8.96
C THR A 258 19.92 14.31 9.55
N SER A 259 20.54 15.27 8.85
CA SER A 259 20.70 16.64 9.35
C SER A 259 19.45 17.51 9.23
N MET A 260 18.48 17.16 8.37
CA MET A 260 17.27 17.96 8.08
C MET A 260 15.98 17.33 8.64
N LEU A 261 16.10 16.33 9.50
CA LEU A 261 14.96 15.54 9.99
C LEU A 261 14.05 16.37 10.90
N GLN A 262 12.74 16.34 10.63
CA GLN A 262 11.72 17.06 11.40
C GLN A 262 10.77 16.10 12.11
N ASP A 263 10.43 14.98 11.49
CA ASP A 263 9.50 13.99 12.03
C ASP A 263 10.19 12.63 12.09
N LEU A 264 10.27 12.05 13.29
CA LEU A 264 10.85 10.74 13.52
C LEU A 264 9.85 9.83 14.23
N THR A 265 9.64 8.64 13.67
CA THR A 265 8.95 7.54 14.33
C THR A 265 9.89 6.34 14.41
N VAL A 266 10.08 5.79 15.61
CA VAL A 266 10.88 4.57 15.81
C VAL A 266 10.07 3.56 16.61
N THR A 267 9.96 2.35 16.09
CA THR A 267 9.38 1.19 16.74
C THR A 267 10.44 0.10 16.87
N ILE A 268 10.94 -0.11 18.09
CA ILE A 268 12.03 -1.05 18.37
C ILE A 268 11.48 -2.47 18.60
N HIS A 269 12.10 -3.46 17.98
CA HIS A 269 11.74 -4.88 18.13
C HIS A 269 12.50 -5.59 19.27
N ASN A 270 13.82 -5.34 19.39
CA ASN A 270 14.65 -5.86 20.48
C ASN A 270 15.88 -4.96 20.68
N GLY A 271 16.51 -4.98 21.86
CA GLY A 271 17.64 -4.11 22.20
C GLY A 271 18.93 -4.92 22.40
N GLN A 272 19.89 -4.77 21.49
CA GLN A 272 21.30 -4.76 21.91
C GLN A 272 21.68 -3.30 22.15
N PRO A 273 22.50 -3.00 23.17
CA PRO A 273 22.78 -1.63 23.54
C PRO A 273 23.66 -1.00 22.45
N PRO A 274 23.34 0.21 21.95
CA PRO A 274 24.23 0.90 21.03
C PRO A 274 25.61 1.06 21.66
N THR A 275 26.65 0.64 20.95
CA THR A 275 28.04 0.71 21.43
C THR A 275 28.57 2.15 21.47
N TYR A 276 27.91 3.08 20.76
CA TYR A 276 28.33 4.49 20.62
C TYR A 276 27.13 5.47 20.59
N PHE A 277 27.05 6.39 21.57
CA PHE A 277 25.84 7.18 21.88
C PHE A 277 25.76 8.60 21.33
N SER A 278 26.81 9.14 20.69
CA SER A 278 26.80 10.57 20.35
C SER A 278 26.08 10.86 19.03
N ILE A 279 24.78 11.15 19.05
CA ILE A 279 24.06 11.68 17.88
C ILE A 279 24.18 13.21 17.89
N PRO A 280 24.47 13.87 16.75
CA PRO A 280 24.42 15.33 16.67
C PRO A 280 23.00 15.85 16.99
N PRO A 281 22.85 17.10 17.46
CA PRO A 281 21.53 17.68 17.71
C PRO A 281 20.65 17.62 16.47
N LEU A 282 19.47 17.02 16.61
CA LEU A 282 18.54 16.86 15.50
C LEU A 282 17.48 17.98 15.54
N PRO A 283 17.12 18.58 14.40
CA PRO A 283 16.08 19.63 14.35
C PRO A 283 14.65 19.05 14.38
N LEU A 284 14.44 17.96 15.12
CA LEU A 284 13.14 17.29 15.23
C LEU A 284 12.09 18.22 15.85
N ARG A 285 10.91 18.22 15.24
CA ARG A 285 9.67 18.83 15.73
C ARG A 285 8.74 17.79 16.32
N SER A 286 8.69 16.60 15.72
CA SER A 286 7.89 15.48 16.20
C SER A 286 8.76 14.24 16.43
N LEU A 287 8.58 13.61 17.58
CA LEU A 287 9.21 12.34 17.92
C LEU A 287 8.17 11.35 18.44
N LYS A 288 8.15 10.16 17.85
CA LYS A 288 7.38 9.01 18.29
C LYS A 288 8.31 7.82 18.58
N LEU A 289 8.29 7.31 19.80
CA LEU A 289 9.11 6.18 20.24
C LEU A 289 8.23 5.08 20.85
N HIS A 290 8.23 3.93 20.19
CA HIS A 290 7.40 2.78 20.51
C HIS A 290 8.24 1.50 20.57
N TYR A 291 7.71 0.47 21.24
CA TYR A 291 8.29 -0.87 21.23
C TYR A 291 7.24 -1.89 20.80
N TYR A 292 7.67 -3.00 20.21
CA TYR A 292 6.78 -4.09 19.81
C TYR A 292 6.39 -5.00 20.99
N ARG A 293 7.35 -5.34 21.85
CA ARG A 293 7.13 -6.09 23.10
C ARG A 293 7.86 -5.46 24.29
N PRO A 294 7.20 -5.38 25.45
CA PRO A 294 7.83 -4.89 26.68
C PRO A 294 8.88 -5.90 27.18
N GLY A 295 9.98 -5.44 27.78
CA GLY A 295 10.89 -6.32 28.51
C GLY A 295 12.39 -6.21 28.24
N ALA A 296 12.87 -5.22 27.47
CA ALA A 296 14.31 -4.93 27.39
C ALA A 296 14.67 -3.77 28.33
N ASP A 297 15.63 -3.99 29.23
CA ASP A 297 16.13 -2.98 30.18
C ASP A 297 16.89 -1.82 29.50
N GLU A 298 16.99 -1.83 28.17
CA GLU A 298 17.94 -0.99 27.42
C GLU A 298 17.29 0.02 26.47
N TYR A 299 15.95 0.08 26.35
CA TYR A 299 15.27 1.05 25.47
C TYR A 299 15.61 2.51 25.79
N HIS A 300 15.88 2.80 27.06
CA HIS A 300 16.23 4.13 27.52
C HIS A 300 17.53 4.69 26.92
N GLN A 301 18.41 3.81 26.43
CA GLN A 301 19.68 4.20 25.82
C GLN A 301 19.51 5.03 24.54
N LEU A 302 18.56 4.65 23.67
CA LEU A 302 18.25 5.43 22.46
C LEU A 302 17.77 6.83 22.85
N PHE A 303 16.86 6.90 23.83
CA PHE A 303 16.31 8.16 24.29
C PHE A 303 17.38 9.11 24.83
N LYS A 304 18.33 8.60 25.64
CA LYS A 304 19.47 9.41 26.15
C LYS A 304 20.40 9.92 25.06
N ALA A 305 20.52 9.19 23.94
CA ALA A 305 21.41 9.58 22.84
C ALA A 305 20.87 10.76 22.04
N LEU A 306 19.57 11.08 22.16
CA LEU A 306 18.90 12.12 21.39
C LEU A 306 19.05 13.50 22.05
N GLN A 307 19.46 14.48 21.26
CA GLN A 307 19.49 15.90 21.64
C GLN A 307 18.48 16.66 20.76
N LEU A 308 17.37 17.11 21.35
CA LEU A 308 16.18 17.54 20.60
C LEU A 308 15.76 18.97 20.96
N PRO A 309 16.57 19.99 20.60
CA PRO A 309 16.35 21.37 21.03
C PRO A 309 15.06 22.01 20.48
N MET A 310 14.54 21.48 19.36
CA MET A 310 13.39 22.05 18.63
C MET A 310 12.09 21.26 18.80
N LEU A 311 12.06 20.26 19.71
CA LEU A 311 10.94 19.34 19.83
C LEU A 311 9.64 20.06 20.25
N GLN A 312 8.57 19.78 19.53
CA GLN A 312 7.23 20.33 19.76
C GLN A 312 6.28 19.25 20.25
N THR A 313 6.30 18.07 19.63
CA THR A 313 5.44 16.94 19.98
C THR A 313 6.28 15.70 20.30
N LEU A 314 5.94 15.04 21.41
CA LEU A 314 6.59 13.82 21.88
C LEU A 314 5.53 12.77 22.18
N SER A 315 5.61 11.60 21.55
CA SER A 315 4.88 10.40 21.96
C SER A 315 5.89 9.32 22.30
N VAL A 316 5.86 8.81 23.52
CA VAL A 316 6.89 7.88 24.00
C VAL A 316 6.31 6.87 24.97
N HIS A 317 6.68 5.60 24.81
CA HIS A 317 6.42 4.62 25.87
C HIS A 317 7.33 4.87 27.07
N GLU A 318 6.80 4.78 28.29
CA GLU A 318 7.54 5.13 29.50
C GLU A 318 8.84 4.32 29.69
N GLU A 319 8.91 3.09 29.16
CA GLU A 319 10.13 2.26 29.22
C GLU A 319 11.35 2.93 28.56
N PHE A 320 11.15 3.81 27.58
CA PHE A 320 12.22 4.63 26.99
C PHE A 320 12.72 5.76 27.91
N LEU A 321 11.97 6.10 28.95
CA LEU A 321 12.33 7.18 29.88
C LEU A 321 13.14 6.67 31.07
N GLY A 322 13.28 5.34 31.21
CA GLY A 322 14.09 4.70 32.25
C GLY A 322 13.48 4.85 33.66
N PRO A 323 14.28 4.65 34.72
CA PRO A 323 13.78 4.60 36.10
C PRO A 323 13.33 5.96 36.65
N ASN A 324 13.75 7.06 36.03
CA ASN A 324 13.33 8.42 36.43
C ASN A 324 12.81 9.18 35.20
N PRO A 325 11.53 8.97 34.84
CA PRO A 325 11.03 9.42 33.57
C PRO A 325 10.90 10.95 33.47
N VAL A 326 10.56 11.60 34.59
CA VAL A 326 10.48 13.07 34.67
C VAL A 326 11.85 13.70 34.43
N ALA A 327 12.91 13.18 35.08
CA ALA A 327 14.26 13.69 34.87
C ALA A 327 14.75 13.49 33.43
N SER A 328 14.43 12.35 32.82
CA SER A 328 14.74 12.05 31.41
C SER A 328 14.07 13.05 30.46
N LEU A 329 12.80 13.40 30.71
CA LEU A 329 12.09 14.41 29.92
C LEU A 329 12.69 15.81 30.07
N PHE A 330 13.16 16.20 31.26
CA PHE A 330 13.88 17.46 31.44
C PHE A 330 15.23 17.48 30.71
N ALA A 331 15.92 16.33 30.67
CA ALA A 331 17.21 16.21 29.98
C ALA A 331 17.09 16.35 28.45
N LEU A 332 15.92 16.05 27.85
CA LEU A 332 15.69 16.21 26.41
C LEU A 332 15.86 17.65 25.93
N ARG A 333 15.44 18.61 26.76
CA ARG A 333 15.38 20.01 26.37
C ARG A 333 15.69 20.90 27.58
N PRO A 334 16.96 21.30 27.76
CA PRO A 334 17.40 22.08 28.92
C PRO A 334 16.66 23.42 29.09
N ASN A 335 16.11 23.97 28.00
CA ASN A 335 15.50 25.29 27.94
C ASN A 335 13.95 25.28 27.84
N GLY A 336 13.28 24.15 28.09
CA GLY A 336 11.80 24.07 28.10
C GLY A 336 11.24 22.66 27.93
N TYR A 337 9.92 22.51 27.81
CA TYR A 337 9.25 21.23 27.54
C TYR A 337 8.54 21.25 26.16
N PRO A 338 8.26 20.09 25.54
CA PRO A 338 7.45 20.00 24.33
C PRO A 338 6.04 20.58 24.55
N GLN A 339 5.42 21.09 23.48
CA GLN A 339 4.04 21.61 23.52
C GLN A 339 3.01 20.51 23.78
N GLU A 340 3.31 19.30 23.32
CA GLU A 340 2.48 18.12 23.50
C GLU A 340 3.36 16.92 23.89
N ILE A 341 3.02 16.28 25.00
CA ILE A 341 3.68 15.09 25.55
C ILE A 341 2.62 14.02 25.75
N GLN A 342 2.78 12.93 25.01
CA GLN A 342 1.99 11.72 25.11
C GLN A 342 2.87 10.62 25.72
N ILE A 343 2.49 10.14 26.90
CA ILE A 343 3.17 9.04 27.58
C ILE A 343 2.30 7.80 27.48
N LEU A 344 2.86 6.74 26.91
CA LEU A 344 2.19 5.47 26.68
C LEU A 344 2.71 4.41 27.66
N GLY A 345 1.81 3.53 28.10
CA GLY A 345 2.19 2.43 29.00
C GLY A 345 2.69 2.88 30.36
N ALA A 346 2.14 4.00 30.87
CA ALA A 346 2.62 4.62 32.10
C ALA A 346 2.35 3.73 33.34
N ARG A 347 3.43 3.34 34.01
CA ARG A 347 3.53 2.83 35.38
C ARG A 347 3.61 3.97 36.40
N THR A 348 4.25 5.09 36.06
CA THR A 348 4.28 6.27 36.93
C THR A 348 2.92 6.98 36.92
N SER A 349 2.49 7.46 38.09
CA SER A 349 1.18 8.09 38.22
C SER A 349 1.07 9.39 37.42
N ARG A 350 -0.14 9.68 36.93
CA ARG A 350 -0.42 10.91 36.19
C ARG A 350 -0.13 12.16 37.03
N GLU A 351 -0.35 12.10 38.33
CA GLU A 351 -0.09 13.20 39.28
C GLU A 351 1.41 13.55 39.33
N THR A 352 2.29 12.54 39.25
CA THR A 352 3.74 12.74 39.26
C THR A 352 4.19 13.52 38.02
N TYR A 353 3.64 13.21 36.84
CA TYR A 353 3.91 13.98 35.63
C TYR A 353 3.24 15.37 35.66
N ALA A 354 2.02 15.47 36.16
CA ALA A 354 1.30 16.74 36.29
C ALA A 354 1.97 17.74 37.25
N ALA A 355 2.75 17.24 38.22
CA ALA A 355 3.56 18.08 39.09
C ALA A 355 4.76 18.71 38.36
N ALA A 356 5.23 18.09 37.27
CA ALA A 356 6.40 18.52 36.52
C ALA A 356 6.07 19.24 35.20
N PHE A 357 4.92 18.95 34.59
CA PHE A 357 4.52 19.46 33.26
C PHE A 357 3.09 20.01 33.27
N PRO A 358 2.76 21.04 32.46
CA PRO A 358 1.40 21.56 32.39
C PRO A 358 0.41 20.51 31.86
N LEU A 359 -0.74 20.41 32.54
CA LEU A 359 -1.80 19.47 32.19
C LEU A 359 -2.36 19.65 30.77
N ALA A 360 -2.36 20.89 30.24
CA ALA A 360 -2.85 21.17 28.88
C ALA A 360 -1.96 20.57 27.77
N SER A 361 -0.70 20.27 28.10
CA SER A 361 0.31 19.73 27.20
C SER A 361 0.57 18.24 27.43
N LEU A 362 -0.13 17.61 28.38
CA LEU A 362 0.21 16.26 28.86
C LEU A 362 -0.98 15.29 28.74
N SER A 363 -0.77 14.24 27.96
CA SER A 363 -1.67 13.10 27.82
C SER A 363 -0.97 11.83 28.30
N VAL A 364 -1.44 11.25 29.41
CA VAL A 364 -0.87 10.01 29.98
C VAL A 364 -1.86 8.88 29.79
N TYR A 365 -1.43 7.84 29.07
CA TYR A 365 -2.21 6.65 28.79
C TYR A 365 -1.62 5.47 29.57
N VAL A 366 -2.39 4.97 30.53
CA VAL A 366 -2.07 3.72 31.24
C VAL A 366 -2.49 2.57 30.34
N THR A 367 -1.56 1.70 29.94
CA THR A 367 -1.94 0.45 29.25
C THR A 367 -2.63 -0.46 30.26
N PRO A 368 -3.84 -0.98 29.98
CA PRO A 368 -4.22 -2.25 30.56
C PRO A 368 -3.27 -3.30 29.97
N TYR A 369 -2.70 -4.17 30.81
CA TYR A 369 -1.95 -5.33 30.34
C TYR A 369 -2.83 -6.13 29.35
N VAL A 370 -2.58 -5.99 28.04
CA VAL A 370 -3.09 -6.92 27.04
C VAL A 370 -1.88 -7.67 26.54
N VAL A 371 -1.71 -8.87 27.10
CA VAL A 371 -0.89 -9.93 26.54
C VAL A 371 -1.56 -10.32 25.22
N ILE A 372 -0.90 -10.07 24.09
CA ILE A 372 -1.25 -10.66 22.79
C ILE A 372 -0.42 -11.90 22.62
#